data_AF-A0A0N0V1E3-F1
#
_entry.id   AF-A0A0N0V1E3-F1
#
_cell.length_a   1.000
_cell.length_b   1.000
_cell.length_c   1.000
_cell.angle_alpha   90.00
_cell.angle_beta   90.00
_cell.angle_gamma   90.00
#
_symmetry.space_group_name_H-M   'P 1'
#
loop_
_entity.id
_entity.type
_entity.pdbx_description
1 polymer ?
#
loop_
_entity_poly.entity_id
_entity_poly.type
_entity_poly.pdbx_seq_one_letter_code
_entity_poly.pdbx_strand_id
1 'polypeptide(L)'
;MIKSATEFKFSGRKTYKELFKAGVYVDPLYIPHKIQTFEIDKQPVVINKARIMRCRPRFDDWELEFKIQIRDDRIEGLIVKEVLENAGKYHGIGDYRPRYGLFEVTKFNILSSGKAG
;
A
#
# COMPACT_ATOMS: atom_id res chain seq x y z
N MET A 1 -1.46 3.31 -2.55
CA MET A 1 -1.01 4.61 -2.01
C MET A 1 -0.83 5.68 -3.09
N ILE A 2 0.18 5.64 -3.97
CA ILE A 2 0.43 6.73 -4.95
C ILE A 2 -0.78 6.99 -5.88
N LYS A 3 -1.49 5.93 -6.29
CA LYS A 3 -2.72 6.05 -7.09
C LYS A 3 -3.88 6.72 -6.35
N SER A 4 -3.94 6.64 -5.04
CA SER A 4 -4.99 7.28 -4.22
C SER A 4 -4.60 8.72 -3.86
N ALA A 5 -3.30 9.00 -3.74
CA ALA A 5 -2.78 10.35 -3.54
C ALA A 5 -3.06 11.29 -4.75
N THR A 6 -3.52 10.78 -5.89
CA THR A 6 -3.97 11.60 -7.02
C THR A 6 -5.37 12.19 -6.84
N GLU A 7 -6.10 11.81 -5.79
CA GLU A 7 -7.45 12.33 -5.54
C GLU A 7 -7.42 13.57 -4.63
N PHE A 8 -6.35 13.71 -3.83
CA PHE A 8 -6.14 14.83 -2.94
C PHE A 8 -5.47 16.00 -3.67
N LYS A 9 -6.09 17.17 -3.62
CA LYS A 9 -5.58 18.42 -4.24
C LYS A 9 -4.78 19.22 -3.22
N PHE A 10 -3.56 19.65 -3.58
CA PHE A 10 -2.67 20.45 -2.73
C PHE A 10 -2.57 21.90 -3.23
N SER A 11 -3.70 22.61 -3.28
CA SER A 11 -3.82 23.95 -3.87
C SER A 11 -3.82 23.98 -5.41
N GLY A 12 -4.88 24.59 -5.97
CA GLY A 12 -5.08 24.74 -7.42
C GLY A 12 -5.21 23.40 -8.16
N ARG A 13 -4.49 23.26 -9.28
CA ARG A 13 -4.49 22.07 -10.14
C ARG A 13 -3.44 21.02 -9.76
N LYS A 14 -2.61 21.26 -8.74
CA LYS A 14 -1.52 20.35 -8.35
C LYS A 14 -2.02 19.33 -7.33
N THR A 15 -1.71 18.07 -7.59
CA THR A 15 -2.13 16.93 -6.79
C THR A 15 -1.02 16.51 -5.84
N TYR A 16 -1.37 15.88 -4.72
CA TYR A 16 -0.40 15.37 -3.75
C TYR A 16 0.51 14.25 -4.33
N LYS A 17 0.21 13.73 -5.52
CA LYS A 17 0.99 12.68 -6.20
C LYS A 17 2.50 12.88 -6.18
N GLU A 18 2.99 14.05 -6.62
CA GLU A 18 4.43 14.32 -6.71
C GLU A 18 5.06 14.50 -5.33
N LEU A 19 4.30 15.07 -4.39
CA LEU A 19 4.73 15.23 -2.99
C LEU A 19 4.85 13.89 -2.29
N PHE A 20 3.85 13.01 -2.43
CA PHE A 20 3.91 11.66 -1.87
C PHE A 20 5.06 10.85 -2.46
N LYS A 21 5.32 10.99 -3.76
CA LYS A 21 6.43 10.28 -4.41
C LYS A 21 7.80 10.75 -3.91
N ALA A 22 7.95 12.04 -3.61
CA ALA A 22 9.22 12.62 -3.15
C ALA A 22 9.42 12.58 -1.63
N GLY A 23 8.33 12.63 -0.85
CA GLY A 23 8.37 12.89 0.58
C GLY A 23 7.89 11.74 1.47
N VAL A 24 7.29 10.69 0.91
CA VAL A 24 6.75 9.57 1.70
C VAL A 24 7.55 8.30 1.42
N TYR A 25 8.15 7.76 2.47
CA TYR A 25 8.96 6.55 2.43
C TYR A 25 8.38 5.49 3.35
N VAL A 26 8.44 4.24 2.92
CA VAL A 26 7.99 3.07 3.69
C VAL A 26 9.22 2.34 4.23
N ASP A 27 9.21 2.06 5.52
CA ASP A 27 10.28 1.38 6.24
C ASP A 27 9.70 0.26 7.13
N PRO A 28 10.20 -0.99 7.05
CA PRO A 28 11.27 -1.49 6.17
C PRO A 28 10.86 -1.59 4.70
N LEU A 29 11.86 -1.62 3.80
CA LEU A 29 11.65 -1.83 2.36
C LEU A 29 10.96 -3.17 2.06
N TYR A 30 11.30 -4.20 2.83
CA TYR A 30 10.66 -5.51 2.78
C TYR A 30 9.83 -5.68 4.04
N ILE A 31 8.51 -5.56 3.90
CA ILE A 31 7.58 -5.71 5.02
C ILE A 31 7.27 -7.20 5.18
N PRO A 32 7.70 -7.84 6.28
CA PRO A 32 7.32 -9.21 6.55
C PRO A 32 5.82 -9.29 6.84
N HIS A 33 5.16 -10.34 6.37
CA HIS A 33 3.80 -10.64 6.78
C HIS A 33 3.82 -11.10 8.25
N LYS A 34 2.87 -10.67 9.06
CA LYS A 34 2.74 -11.22 10.43
C LYS A 34 2.28 -12.67 10.38
N ILE A 35 1.35 -12.96 9.46
CA ILE A 35 0.86 -14.30 9.20
C ILE A 35 1.68 -14.87 8.04
N GLN A 36 2.48 -15.89 8.32
CA GLN A 36 3.40 -16.52 7.35
C GLN A 36 2.83 -17.78 6.71
N THR A 37 1.60 -18.17 7.06
CA THR A 37 0.91 -19.30 6.46
C THR A 37 0.32 -18.89 5.11
N PHE A 38 0.52 -19.72 4.09
CA PHE A 38 -0.08 -19.54 2.78
C PHE A 38 -0.50 -20.89 2.21
N GLU A 39 -1.49 -20.85 1.33
CA GLU A 39 -1.86 -21.99 0.51
C GLU A 39 -1.33 -21.84 -0.91
N ILE A 40 -1.10 -22.95 -1.60
CA ILE A 40 -0.65 -22.91 -2.99
C ILE A 40 -1.87 -22.85 -3.90
N ASP A 41 -2.10 -21.69 -4.51
CA ASP A 41 -3.06 -21.52 -5.59
C ASP A 41 -2.45 -21.99 -6.91
N LYS A 42 -3.11 -22.94 -7.57
CA LYS A 42 -2.69 -23.53 -8.84
C LYS A 42 -3.71 -23.21 -9.91
N GLN A 43 -3.36 -22.28 -10.81
CA GLN A 43 -4.24 -21.87 -11.89
C GLN A 43 -3.54 -21.98 -13.25
N PRO A 44 -4.24 -22.44 -14.30
CA PRO A 44 -3.71 -22.39 -15.66
C PRO A 44 -3.69 -20.95 -16.15
N VAL A 45 -2.54 -20.50 -16.65
CA VAL A 45 -2.40 -19.21 -17.33
C VAL A 45 -1.98 -19.42 -18.78
N VAL A 46 -2.39 -18.52 -19.66
CA VAL A 46 -1.99 -18.55 -21.07
C VAL A 46 -0.74 -17.69 -21.25
N ILE A 47 0.35 -18.29 -21.72
CA ILE A 47 1.59 -17.60 -22.10
C ILE A 47 1.90 -18.00 -23.54
N ASN A 48 1.98 -17.03 -24.45
CA ASN A 48 2.26 -17.27 -25.87
C ASN A 48 1.42 -18.40 -26.50
N LYS A 49 0.10 -18.37 -26.25
CA LYS A 49 -0.89 -19.39 -26.68
C LYS A 49 -0.79 -20.77 -26.00
N ALA A 50 0.23 -21.04 -25.20
CA ALA A 50 0.33 -22.27 -24.41
C ALA A 50 -0.33 -22.10 -23.03
N ARG A 51 -1.02 -23.14 -22.54
CA ARG A 51 -1.56 -23.20 -21.17
C ARG A 51 -0.53 -23.82 -20.24
N ILE A 52 -0.05 -23.03 -19.29
CA ILE A 52 0.95 -23.45 -18.30
C ILE A 52 0.34 -23.32 -16.91
N MET A 53 0.50 -24.36 -16.08
CA MET A 53 0.10 -24.31 -14.67
C MET A 53 1.06 -23.40 -13.91
N ARG A 54 0.53 -22.36 -13.26
CA ARG A 54 1.31 -21.51 -12.35
C ARG A 54 0.86 -21.76 -10.93
N CYS A 55 1.86 -21.91 -10.05
CA CYS A 55 1.67 -21.96 -8.62
C CYS A 55 2.01 -20.59 -8.05
N ARG A 56 1.11 -20.02 -7.23
CA ARG A 56 1.35 -18.77 -6.50
C ARG A 56 0.94 -18.97 -5.04
N PRO A 57 1.65 -18.33 -4.08
CA PRO A 57 1.17 -18.30 -2.71
C PRO A 57 -0.11 -17.46 -2.64
N ARG A 58 -1.13 -18.02 -2.00
CA ARG A 58 -2.41 -17.38 -1.68
C ARG A 58 -2.47 -17.19 -0.17
N PHE A 59 -2.70 -15.94 0.23
CA PHE A 59 -2.83 -15.54 1.62
C PHE A 59 -4.31 -15.25 1.87
N ASP A 60 -4.99 -16.17 2.55
CA ASP A 60 -6.42 -16.01 2.89
C ASP A 60 -6.62 -15.09 4.08
N ASP A 61 -5.67 -15.11 5.01
CA ASP A 61 -5.56 -14.16 6.10
C ASP A 61 -4.15 -13.55 6.10
N TRP A 62 -4.07 -12.23 6.21
CA TRP A 62 -2.80 -11.51 6.17
C TRP A 62 -2.87 -10.21 6.96
N GLU A 63 -1.75 -9.87 7.60
CA GLU A 63 -1.57 -8.62 8.31
C GLU A 63 -0.15 -8.10 8.08
N LEU A 64 -0.03 -6.79 7.88
CA LEU A 64 1.24 -6.08 7.69
C LEU A 64 1.40 -4.99 8.73
N GLU A 65 2.62 -4.82 9.24
CA GLU A 65 2.98 -3.69 10.08
C GLU A 65 4.24 -3.03 9.52
N PHE A 66 4.16 -1.73 9.30
CA PHE A 66 5.24 -0.93 8.73
C PHE A 66 5.16 0.50 9.21
N LYS A 67 6.28 1.21 9.07
CA LYS A 67 6.40 2.62 9.38
C LYS A 67 6.40 3.43 8.10
N ILE A 68 5.77 4.60 8.16
CA ILE A 68 5.81 5.59 7.09
C ILE A 68 6.61 6.78 7.60
N GLN A 69 7.68 7.10 6.90
CA GLN A 69 8.48 8.29 7.15
C GLN A 69 8.03 9.40 6.20
N ILE A 70 7.62 10.52 6.77
CA ILE A 70 7.28 11.73 6.04
C ILE A 70 8.47 12.67 6.17
N ARG A 71 9.11 12.99 5.04
CA ARG A 71 10.26 13.91 4.98
C ARG A 71 9.90 15.29 4.45
N ASP A 72 8.67 15.46 3.99
CA ASP A 72 8.16 16.73 3.48
C ASP A 72 7.12 17.28 4.44
N ASP A 73 7.43 18.40 5.09
CA ASP A 73 6.59 19.05 6.10
C ASP A 73 5.22 19.51 5.54
N ARG A 74 5.08 19.55 4.21
CA ARG A 74 3.81 19.86 3.54
C ARG A 74 2.81 18.71 3.58
N ILE A 75 3.23 17.51 3.98
CA ILE A 75 2.39 16.33 4.06
C ILE A 75 2.03 16.08 5.53
N GLU A 76 0.76 16.28 5.86
CA GLU A 76 0.27 15.98 7.19
C GLU A 76 0.01 14.47 7.36
N GLY A 77 0.32 13.95 8.56
CA GLY A 77 0.10 12.53 8.87
C GLY A 77 -1.36 12.07 8.73
N LEU A 78 -2.32 12.97 8.97
CA LEU A 78 -3.75 12.68 8.77
C LEU A 78 -4.10 12.42 7.30
N ILE A 79 -3.49 13.18 6.37
CA ILE A 79 -3.67 12.98 4.93
C ILE A 79 -3.11 11.62 4.51
N VAL A 80 -1.96 11.21 5.07
CA VAL A 80 -1.38 9.89 4.82
C VAL A 80 -2.32 8.78 5.27
N LYS A 81 -2.97 8.93 6.44
CA LYS A 81 -3.97 7.98 6.94
C LYS A 81 -5.14 7.86 5.97
N GLU A 82 -5.71 8.98 5.52
CA GLU A 82 -6.84 8.98 4.59
C GLU A 82 -6.48 8.37 3.23
N VAL A 83 -5.28 8.68 2.71
CA VAL A 83 -4.74 8.08 1.49
C VAL A 83 -4.57 6.57 1.62
N LEU A 84 -4.15 6.07 2.79
CA LEU A 84 -4.04 4.63 3.06
C LEU A 84 -5.40 3.94 3.10
N GLU A 85 -6.37 4.53 3.79
CA GLU A 85 -7.73 3.99 3.87
C GLU A 85 -8.39 3.92 2.49
N ASN A 86 -8.27 4.97 1.68
CA ASN A 86 -8.75 4.98 0.30
C ASN A 86 -7.98 3.98 -0.58
N ALA A 87 -6.67 3.84 -0.38
CA ALA A 87 -5.88 2.82 -1.06
C ALA A 87 -6.37 1.41 -0.76
N GLY A 88 -6.72 1.14 0.50
CA GLY A 88 -7.24 -0.15 0.94
C GLY A 88 -8.60 -0.48 0.37
N LYS A 89 -9.52 0.49 0.35
CA LYS A 89 -10.90 0.32 -0.15
C LYS A 89 -11.00 0.19 -1.65
N TYR A 90 -10.24 1.00 -2.41
CA TYR A 90 -10.48 1.15 -3.85
C TYR A 90 -9.40 0.55 -4.74
N HIS A 91 -8.18 0.33 -4.22
CA HIS A 91 -7.09 -0.15 -5.04
C HIS A 91 -6.53 -1.49 -4.57
N GLY A 92 -6.37 -1.70 -3.26
CA GLY A 92 -5.70 -2.88 -2.72
C GLY A 92 -4.24 -3.06 -3.16
N ILE A 93 -3.67 -4.19 -2.76
CA ILE A 93 -2.32 -4.65 -3.10
C ILE A 93 -2.35 -6.04 -3.77
N GLY A 94 -1.25 -6.48 -4.36
CA GLY A 94 -1.18 -7.81 -4.99
C GLY A 94 -1.81 -7.89 -6.39
N ASP A 95 -2.23 -9.11 -6.76
CA ASP A 95 -2.71 -9.48 -8.09
C ASP A 95 -4.24 -9.71 -8.10
N TYR A 96 -4.86 -9.79 -9.28
CA TYR A 96 -6.32 -9.98 -9.46
C TYR A 96 -7.20 -8.91 -8.81
N ARG A 97 -6.66 -7.72 -8.61
CA ARG A 97 -7.43 -6.52 -8.24
C ARG A 97 -8.46 -6.20 -9.33
N PRO A 98 -9.66 -5.70 -8.96
CA PRO A 98 -10.07 -5.28 -7.62
C PRO A 98 -10.69 -6.38 -6.75
N ARG A 99 -10.79 -7.62 -7.25
CA ARG A 99 -11.47 -8.71 -6.52
C ARG A 99 -10.73 -9.15 -5.26
N TYR A 100 -9.41 -9.06 -5.26
CA TYR A 100 -8.55 -9.48 -4.14
C TYR A 100 -7.58 -8.38 -3.72
N GLY A 101 -7.07 -8.49 -2.49
CA GLY A 101 -6.01 -7.65 -1.95
C GLY A 101 -6.45 -6.28 -1.43
N LEU A 102 -7.76 -6.04 -1.32
CA LEU A 102 -8.30 -4.93 -0.53
C LEU A 102 -7.93 -5.10 0.94
N PHE A 103 -7.80 -3.99 1.66
CA PHE A 103 -7.39 -4.00 3.06
C PHE A 103 -8.00 -2.85 3.83
N GLU A 104 -7.97 -2.96 5.15
CA GLU A 104 -8.36 -1.90 6.07
C GLU A 104 -7.20 -1.53 7.00
N VAL A 105 -7.18 -0.28 7.45
CA VAL A 105 -6.19 0.20 8.40
C VAL A 105 -6.73 -0.04 9.81
N THR A 106 -6.27 -1.10 10.46
CA THR A 106 -6.73 -1.48 11.81
C THR A 106 -6.12 -0.61 12.91
N LYS A 107 -4.88 -0.15 12.73
CA LYS A 107 -4.16 0.69 13.69
C LYS A 107 -3.30 1.71 12.97
N PHE A 108 -3.38 2.97 13.41
CA PHE A 108 -2.56 4.05 12.88
C PHE A 108 -2.12 4.97 14.02
N ASN A 109 -0.81 5.00 14.28
CA ASN A 109 -0.21 5.81 15.32
C ASN A 109 0.75 6.83 14.69
N ILE A 110 0.60 8.10 15.05
CA ILE A 110 1.53 9.16 14.65
C ILE A 110 2.66 9.17 15.68
N LEU A 111 3.85 8.78 15.25
CA LEU A 111 5.06 8.90 16.05
C LEU A 111 5.66 10.27 15.77
N SER A 112 5.50 11.22 16.69
CA SER A 112 6.22 12.50 16.59
C SER A 112 7.70 12.26 16.87
N SER A 113 8.54 12.28 15.84
CA SER A 113 9.96 12.52 16.07
C SER A 113 10.09 13.96 16.54
N GLY A 114 10.35 14.15 17.84
CA GLY A 114 10.65 15.46 18.41
C GLY A 114 11.72 16.16 17.57
N LYS A 115 11.52 17.46 17.36
CA LYS A 115 12.56 18.35 16.80
C LYS A 115 13.84 18.13 17.60
N ALA A 116 14.88 17.56 16.99
CA ALA A 116 16.23 17.77 17.47
C ALA A 116 16.50 19.26 17.25
N GLY A 117 16.60 20.00 18.36
CA GLY A 117 16.99 21.41 18.37
C GLY A 117 18.44 21.61 17.98
#